data_AF-A0A4Y1WZQ7-F1
#
_entry.id   AF-A0A4Y1WZQ7-F1
#
_cell.length_a   1.000
_cell.length_b   1.000
_cell.length_c   1.000
_cell.angle_alpha   90.00
_cell.angle_beta   90.00
_cell.angle_gamma   90.00
#
_symmetry.space_group_name_H-M   'P 1'
#
loop_
_entity.id
_entity.type
_entity.pdbx_description
1 polymer ?
#
loop_
_entity_poly.entity_id
_entity_poly.type
_entity_poly.pdbx_seq_one_letter_code
_entity_poly.pdbx_strand_id
1 'polypeptide(L)'
;MLCGLCGNGKTTVMRAFQNLLNVIRIPDNYHRTVYGMPIVNAVHIAHLCRNSYTEFLRLCDMEMLGIDDMGIEPVEVQEFGNMHRPLTDLLARRYENRGFSFITTNLVPQQIRKLYGDRIADRLNEMVDKIVFDNPSFRK
;
A
#
# COMPACT_ATOMS: atom_id res chain seq x y z
N MET A 1 6.14 -6.77 0.93
CA MET A 1 6.05 -6.08 -0.36
C MET A 1 6.44 -7.03 -1.47
N LEU A 2 5.56 -7.19 -2.46
CA LEU A 2 5.82 -7.96 -3.67
C LEU A 2 6.30 -7.02 -4.77
N CYS A 3 7.47 -7.29 -5.33
CA CYS A 3 8.10 -6.49 -6.40
C CYS A 3 8.34 -7.37 -7.63
N GLY A 4 8.30 -6.81 -8.84
CA GLY A 4 8.63 -7.54 -10.07
C GLY A 4 7.92 -6.96 -11.28
N LEU A 5 8.05 -7.60 -12.45
CA LEU A 5 7.45 -7.09 -13.70
C LEU A 5 5.92 -7.17 -13.72
N CYS A 6 5.32 -6.43 -14.66
CA CYS A 6 3.89 -6.45 -14.90
C CYS A 6 3.42 -7.84 -15.35
N GLY A 7 2.25 -8.28 -14.89
CA GLY A 7 1.66 -9.55 -15.28
C GLY A 7 2.14 -10.77 -14.49
N ASN A 8 2.97 -10.60 -13.46
CA ASN A 8 3.58 -11.72 -12.72
C ASN A 8 2.75 -12.27 -11.55
N GLY A 9 1.52 -11.77 -11.32
CA GLY A 9 0.61 -12.35 -10.30
C GLY A 9 0.68 -11.74 -8.89
N LYS A 10 1.40 -10.63 -8.69
CA LYS A 10 1.54 -9.96 -7.38
C LYS A 10 0.18 -9.59 -6.76
N THR A 11 -0.68 -8.90 -7.50
CA THR A 11 -2.04 -8.53 -7.06
C THR A 11 -2.90 -9.76 -6.81
N THR A 12 -2.70 -10.85 -7.57
CA THR A 12 -3.40 -12.12 -7.36
C THR A 12 -3.05 -12.72 -6.00
N VAL A 13 -1.77 -12.73 -5.62
CA VAL A 13 -1.32 -13.21 -4.30
C VAL A 13 -1.88 -12.34 -3.18
N MET A 14 -1.85 -11.00 -3.32
CA MET A 14 -2.44 -10.08 -2.35
C MET A 14 -3.94 -10.36 -2.14
N ARG A 15 -4.70 -10.56 -3.23
CA ARG A 15 -6.13 -10.89 -3.15
C ARG A 15 -6.38 -12.27 -2.54
N ALA A 16 -5.54 -13.26 -2.83
CA ALA A 16 -5.63 -14.57 -2.21
C ALA A 16 -5.44 -14.48 -0.68
N PHE A 17 -4.48 -13.66 -0.22
CA PHE A 17 -4.28 -13.39 1.20
C PHE A 17 -5.49 -12.70 1.85
N GLN A 18 -6.07 -11.68 1.21
CA GLN A 18 -7.30 -11.05 1.69
C GLN A 18 -8.46 -12.06 1.80
N ASN A 19 -8.66 -12.90 0.78
CA ASN A 19 -9.70 -13.93 0.80
C ASN A 19 -9.51 -14.91 1.96
N LEU A 20 -8.26 -15.31 2.22
CA LEU A 20 -7.94 -16.17 3.36
C LEU A 20 -8.33 -15.51 4.70
N LEU A 21 -8.00 -14.24 4.91
CA LEU A 21 -8.39 -13.50 6.12
C LEU A 21 -9.92 -13.46 6.29
N ASN A 22 -10.64 -13.18 5.22
CA ASN A 22 -12.11 -13.12 5.22
C ASN A 22 -12.78 -14.45 5.56
N VAL A 23 -12.14 -15.57 5.21
CA VAL A 23 -12.62 -16.93 5.51
C VAL A 23 -12.27 -17.34 6.93
N ILE A 24 -11.03 -17.15 7.37
CA ILE A 24 -10.57 -17.57 8.71
C ILE A 24 -11.23 -16.74 9.81
N ARG A 25 -11.51 -15.46 9.54
CA ARG A 25 -12.10 -14.51 10.49
C ARG A 25 -11.36 -14.46 11.83
N ILE A 26 -10.06 -14.17 11.76
CA ILE A 26 -9.20 -14.07 12.94
C ILE A 26 -9.73 -12.94 13.85
N PRO A 27 -10.06 -13.22 15.13
CA PRO A 27 -10.54 -12.18 16.03
C PRO A 27 -9.43 -11.16 16.35
N ASP A 28 -9.80 -9.89 16.32
CA ASP A 28 -9.02 -8.80 16.89
C ASP A 28 -9.69 -8.35 18.19
N ASN A 29 -9.12 -8.81 19.31
CA ASN A 29 -9.64 -8.53 20.64
C ASN A 29 -9.46 -7.06 21.04
N TYR A 30 -8.50 -6.35 20.45
CA TYR A 30 -8.21 -4.97 20.82
C TYR A 30 -9.28 -4.03 20.26
N HIS A 31 -9.60 -4.12 18.96
CA HIS A 31 -10.66 -3.31 18.36
C HIS A 31 -12.05 -3.98 18.40
N ARG A 32 -12.17 -5.15 19.04
CA ARG A 32 -13.42 -5.93 19.17
C ARG A 32 -14.06 -6.23 17.81
N THR A 33 -13.23 -6.63 16.86
CA THR A 33 -13.60 -6.88 15.47
C THR A 33 -12.92 -8.15 14.97
N VAL A 34 -12.94 -8.35 13.65
CA VAL A 34 -12.20 -9.38 12.94
C VAL A 34 -11.16 -8.69 12.06
N TYR A 35 -9.94 -9.25 12.03
CA TYR A 35 -8.90 -8.79 11.12
C TYR A 35 -9.38 -8.78 9.67
N GLY A 36 -9.22 -7.64 9.02
CA GLY A 36 -9.54 -7.46 7.62
C GLY A 36 -8.51 -6.57 6.95
N MET A 37 -8.18 -6.86 5.70
CA MET A 37 -7.21 -6.10 4.92
C MET A 37 -7.88 -5.59 3.65
N PRO A 38 -8.49 -4.39 3.63
CA PRO A 38 -8.95 -3.78 2.39
C PRO A 38 -7.77 -3.60 1.44
N ILE A 39 -8.02 -3.78 0.15
CA ILE A 39 -7.03 -3.57 -0.91
C ILE A 39 -7.46 -2.33 -1.68
N VAL A 40 -6.56 -1.36 -1.78
CA VAL A 40 -6.81 -0.09 -2.46
C VAL A 40 -5.68 0.19 -3.44
N ASN A 41 -6.03 0.53 -4.68
CA ASN A 41 -5.06 0.93 -5.69
C ASN A 41 -4.45 2.30 -5.33
N ALA A 42 -3.14 2.47 -5.54
CA ALA A 42 -2.42 3.70 -5.22
C ALA A 42 -3.02 4.96 -5.87
N VAL A 43 -3.53 4.89 -7.09
CA VAL A 43 -4.22 6.01 -7.75
C VAL A 43 -5.49 6.38 -7.00
N HIS A 44 -6.24 5.38 -6.53
CA HIS A 44 -7.45 5.63 -5.74
C HIS A 44 -7.12 6.26 -4.37
N ILE A 45 -6.02 5.85 -3.74
CA ILE A 45 -5.53 6.49 -2.50
C ILE A 45 -5.24 7.98 -2.76
N ALA A 46 -4.56 8.31 -3.87
CA ALA A 46 -4.31 9.70 -4.24
C ALA A 46 -5.60 10.49 -4.50
N HIS A 47 -6.61 9.87 -5.12
CA HIS A 47 -7.93 10.47 -5.29
C HIS A 47 -8.64 10.73 -3.96
N LEU A 48 -8.57 9.80 -3.01
CA LEU A 48 -9.15 9.99 -1.67
C LEU A 48 -8.44 11.11 -0.92
N CYS A 49 -7.11 11.16 -0.98
CA CYS A 49 -6.33 12.23 -0.36
C CYS A 49 -6.75 13.62 -0.87
N ARG A 50 -7.11 13.74 -2.16
CA ARG A 50 -7.55 15.01 -2.75
C ARG A 50 -9.01 15.36 -2.50
N ASN A 51 -9.90 14.37 -2.59
CA ASN A 51 -11.35 14.62 -2.69
C ASN A 51 -12.12 14.24 -1.41
N SER A 52 -11.50 13.44 -0.53
CA SER A 52 -12.14 12.93 0.67
C SER A 52 -11.09 12.65 1.74
N TYR A 53 -10.48 13.71 2.26
CA TYR A 53 -9.37 13.60 3.20
C TYR A 53 -9.73 12.76 4.44
N THR A 54 -10.98 12.83 4.93
CA THR A 54 -11.46 11.98 6.03
C THR A 54 -11.38 10.49 5.70
N GLU A 55 -11.77 10.06 4.50
CA GLU A 55 -11.64 8.65 4.08
C GLU A 55 -10.18 8.25 3.88
N PHE A 56 -9.35 9.16 3.38
CA PHE A 56 -7.90 8.96 3.33
C PHE A 56 -7.30 8.74 4.72
N LEU A 57 -7.67 9.56 5.71
CA LEU A 57 -7.21 9.37 7.09
C LEU A 57 -7.66 8.03 7.68
N ARG A 58 -8.91 7.61 7.40
CA ARG A 58 -9.38 6.28 7.79
C ARG A 58 -8.52 5.17 7.21
N LEU A 59 -8.16 5.23 5.93
CA LEU A 59 -7.25 4.26 5.32
C LEU A 59 -5.87 4.25 6.00
N CYS A 60 -5.33 5.42 6.32
CA CYS A 60 -4.04 5.53 7.01
C CYS A 60 -4.06 4.84 8.38
N ASP A 61 -5.17 4.93 9.11
CA ASP A 61 -5.31 4.41 10.48
C ASP A 61 -5.78 2.96 10.57
N MET A 62 -6.10 2.31 9.44
CA MET A 62 -6.48 0.90 9.43
C MET A 62 -5.34 0.00 9.92
N GLU A 63 -5.67 -1.02 10.72
CA GLU A 63 -4.70 -1.96 11.26
C GLU A 63 -3.95 -2.72 10.15
N MET A 64 -4.69 -3.23 9.15
CA MET A 64 -4.12 -3.86 7.96
C MET A 64 -4.57 -3.13 6.70
N LEU A 65 -3.66 -2.89 5.76
CA LEU A 65 -3.97 -2.29 4.46
C LEU A 65 -3.17 -2.94 3.34
N GLY A 66 -3.88 -3.30 2.26
CA GLY A 66 -3.30 -3.68 0.98
C GLY A 66 -3.18 -2.47 0.06
N ILE A 67 -1.96 -2.12 -0.33
CA ILE A 67 -1.64 -1.03 -1.27
C ILE A 67 -1.25 -1.66 -2.61
N ASP A 68 -2.17 -1.62 -3.55
CA ASP A 68 -2.01 -2.24 -4.87
C ASP A 68 -1.42 -1.25 -5.88
N ASP A 69 -0.54 -1.74 -6.75
CA ASP A 69 0.21 -0.97 -7.75
C ASP A 69 0.85 0.33 -7.23
N MET A 70 1.62 0.29 -6.14
CA MET A 70 2.40 1.45 -5.69
C MET A 70 3.40 1.89 -6.76
N GLY A 71 3.43 3.18 -7.10
CA GLY A 71 4.38 3.78 -8.02
C GLY A 71 3.79 4.34 -9.31
N ILE A 72 2.47 4.17 -9.53
CA ILE A 72 1.77 4.69 -10.73
C ILE A 72 0.92 5.93 -10.43
N GLU A 73 0.73 6.24 -9.15
CA GLU A 73 -0.09 7.35 -8.69
C GLU A 73 0.62 8.71 -8.85
N PRO A 74 -0.13 9.82 -8.94
CA PRO A 74 0.49 11.14 -8.86
C PRO A 74 1.18 11.32 -7.50
N VAL A 75 2.48 11.67 -7.55
CA VAL A 75 3.31 11.88 -6.35
C VAL A 75 2.77 13.00 -5.48
N GLU A 76 2.20 14.02 -6.12
CA GLU A 76 1.62 15.20 -5.49
C GLU A 76 0.20 15.42 -5.99
N VAL A 77 -0.70 15.79 -5.09
CA VAL A 77 -2.06 16.24 -5.39
C VAL A 77 -2.33 17.56 -4.71
N GLN A 78 -3.11 18.43 -5.34
CA GLN A 78 -3.50 19.72 -4.79
C GLN A 78 -4.95 19.70 -4.33
N GLU A 79 -5.19 20.16 -3.10
CA GLU A 79 -6.52 20.34 -2.51
C GLU A 79 -6.61 21.74 -1.89
N PHE A 80 -7.50 22.59 -2.38
CA PHE A 80 -7.71 23.97 -1.89
C PHE A 80 -6.43 24.80 -1.69
N GLY A 81 -5.43 24.62 -2.57
CA GLY A 81 -4.14 25.32 -2.49
C GLY A 81 -3.06 24.58 -1.69
N ASN A 82 -3.42 23.59 -0.88
CA ASN A 82 -2.47 22.74 -0.17
C ASN A 82 -1.96 21.62 -1.09
N MET A 83 -0.65 21.35 -1.02
CA MET A 83 -0.01 20.24 -1.73
C MET A 83 0.15 19.08 -0.76
N HIS A 84 -0.32 17.90 -1.18
CA HIS A 84 -0.21 16.66 -0.42
C HIS A 84 0.58 15.64 -1.21
N ARG A 85 1.27 14.72 -0.51
CA ARG A 85 2.00 13.61 -1.13
C ARG A 85 1.39 12.29 -0.67
N PRO A 86 0.30 11.82 -1.31
CA PRO A 86 -0.62 10.86 -0.70
C PRO A 86 0.03 9.59 -0.16
N LEU A 87 0.85 8.93 -0.98
CA LEU A 87 1.52 7.68 -0.60
C LEU A 87 2.68 7.93 0.38
N THR A 88 3.38 9.06 0.26
CA THR A 88 4.39 9.47 1.25
C THR A 88 3.75 9.69 2.62
N ASP A 89 2.66 10.43 2.68
CA ASP A 89 1.95 10.78 3.91
C ASP A 89 1.32 9.54 4.55
N LEU A 90 0.71 8.68 3.73
CA LEU A 90 0.15 7.41 4.17
C LEU A 90 1.23 6.49 4.75
N LEU A 91 2.33 6.26 4.03
CA LEU A 91 3.41 5.37 4.49
C LEU A 91 4.09 5.92 5.75
N ALA A 92 4.25 7.23 5.84
CA ALA A 92 4.79 7.88 7.03
C ALA A 92 3.93 7.63 8.27
N ARG A 93 2.61 7.82 8.16
CA ARG A 93 1.67 7.60 9.27
C ARG A 93 1.58 6.13 9.65
N ARG A 94 1.57 5.22 8.67
CA ARG A 94 1.54 3.77 8.92
C ARG A 94 2.82 3.28 9.60
N TYR A 95 3.98 3.84 9.25
CA TYR A 95 5.23 3.56 9.96
C TYR A 95 5.12 3.95 11.45
N GLU A 96 4.63 5.16 11.73
CA GLU A 96 4.48 5.68 13.10
C GLU A 96 3.49 4.85 13.93
N ASN A 97 2.39 4.42 13.32
CA ASN A 97 1.36 3.59 13.96
C ASN A 97 1.67 2.09 13.93
N ARG A 98 2.79 1.66 13.31
CA ARG A 98 3.14 0.25 13.08
C ARG A 98 2.03 -0.54 12.37
N GLY A 99 1.32 0.09 11.44
CA GLY A 99 0.21 -0.52 10.70
C GLY A 99 0.70 -1.54 9.67
N PHE A 100 0.13 -2.75 9.68
CA PHE A 100 0.49 -3.82 8.75
C PHE A 100 0.22 -3.41 7.30
N SER A 101 1.22 -3.53 6.44
CA SER A 101 1.13 -3.06 5.05
C SER A 101 1.52 -4.16 4.08
N PHE A 102 0.57 -4.62 3.28
CA PHE A 102 0.84 -5.48 2.13
C PHE A 102 0.93 -4.58 0.91
N ILE A 103 2.09 -4.53 0.25
CA ILE A 103 2.29 -3.65 -0.91
C ILE A 103 2.65 -4.46 -2.14
N THR A 104 2.08 -4.13 -3.29
CA THR A 104 2.60 -4.57 -4.60
C THR A 104 3.17 -3.40 -5.38
N THR A 105 4.28 -3.62 -6.09
CA THR A 105 4.86 -2.59 -6.96
C THR A 105 5.61 -3.21 -8.14
N ASN A 106 5.71 -2.45 -9.24
CA ASN A 106 6.60 -2.77 -10.35
C ASN A 106 7.95 -2.03 -10.25
N LEU A 107 8.14 -1.21 -9.21
CA LEU A 107 9.34 -0.40 -9.04
C LEU A 107 10.49 -1.21 -8.45
N VAL A 108 11.71 -0.95 -8.95
CA VAL A 108 12.94 -1.40 -8.30
C VAL A 108 13.34 -0.45 -7.16
N PRO A 109 14.19 -0.86 -6.21
CA PRO A 109 14.54 -0.04 -5.05
C PRO A 109 15.06 1.37 -5.40
N GLN A 110 15.84 1.54 -6.47
CA GLN A 110 16.30 2.88 -6.87
C GLN A 110 15.15 3.77 -7.36
N GLN A 111 14.14 3.21 -8.02
CA GLN A 111 12.97 3.95 -8.48
C GLN A 111 12.09 4.39 -7.30
N ILE A 112 11.91 3.52 -6.29
CA ILE A 112 11.20 3.87 -5.04
C ILE A 112 11.90 5.05 -4.36
N ARG A 113 13.23 4.98 -4.19
CA ARG A 113 14.02 6.05 -3.57
C ARG A 113 13.94 7.35 -4.35
N LYS A 114 13.99 7.29 -5.68
CA LYS A 114 13.82 8.47 -6.55
C LYS A 114 12.43 9.09 -6.43
N LEU A 115 11.38 8.27 -6.34
CA LEU A 115 9.98 8.74 -6.36
C LEU A 115 9.52 9.28 -5.00
N TYR A 116 9.84 8.56 -3.92
CA TYR A 116 9.34 8.85 -2.58
C TYR A 116 10.38 9.48 -1.64
N GLY A 117 11.65 9.48 -2.03
CA GLY A 117 12.77 10.00 -1.23
C GLY A 117 13.35 8.97 -0.26
N ASP A 118 14.54 9.29 0.26
CA ASP A 118 15.34 8.38 1.09
C ASP A 118 14.60 7.93 2.35
N ARG A 119 13.94 8.87 3.03
CA ARG A 119 13.22 8.60 4.27
C ARG A 119 12.12 7.54 4.10
N ILE A 120 11.36 7.59 3.01
CA ILE A 120 10.30 6.60 2.77
C ILE A 120 10.91 5.27 2.31
N ALA A 121 11.93 5.30 1.47
CA ALA A 121 12.63 4.09 1.06
C ALA A 121 13.21 3.33 2.25
N ASP A 122 13.77 4.04 3.24
CA ASP A 122 14.33 3.43 4.45
C ASP A 122 13.24 2.90 5.38
N ARG A 123 12.17 3.67 5.63
CA ARG A 123 10.99 3.19 6.37
C ARG A 123 10.37 1.94 5.74
N LEU A 124 10.27 1.87 4.42
CA LEU A 124 9.79 0.68 3.72
C LEU A 124 10.69 -0.54 3.96
N ASN A 125 12.01 -0.37 4.11
CA ASN A 125 12.90 -1.50 4.43
C ASN A 125 12.62 -2.09 5.81
N GLU A 126 12.12 -1.28 6.75
CA GLU A 126 11.78 -1.71 8.10
C GLU A 126 10.34 -2.23 8.21
N MET A 127 9.41 -1.67 7.42
CA MET A 127 7.99 -2.01 7.48
C MET A 127 7.63 -3.34 6.83
N VAL A 128 8.41 -3.79 5.83
CA VAL A 128 7.99 -4.92 4.97
C VAL A 128 9.15 -5.81 4.55
N ASP A 129 8.88 -7.12 4.51
CA ASP A 129 9.73 -8.07 3.80
C ASP A 129 9.57 -7.94 2.29
N LYS A 130 10.67 -8.00 1.54
CA LYS A 130 10.64 -7.89 0.07
C LYS A 130 10.67 -9.26 -0.57
N ILE A 131 9.68 -9.53 -1.42
CA ILE A 131 9.59 -10.76 -2.21
C ILE A 131 9.63 -10.36 -3.69
N VAL A 132 10.65 -10.82 -4.40
CA VAL A 132 10.87 -10.51 -5.82
C VAL A 132 10.24 -11.60 -6.68
N PHE A 133 9.39 -11.18 -7.62
CA PHE A 133 8.75 -12.00 -8.64
C PHE A 133 9.55 -11.89 -9.93
N ASP A 134 10.32 -12.94 -10.23
CA ASP A 134 11.17 -13.07 -11.41
C ASP A 134 10.53 -13.91 -12.53
N ASN A 135 9.35 -14.46 -12.30
CA ASN A 135 8.62 -15.25 -13.29
C ASN A 135 8.21 -14.40 -14.52
N PRO A 136 8.00 -15.03 -15.70
CA PRO A 136 7.43 -14.34 -16.85
C PRO A 136 6.00 -13.84 -16.60
N SER A 137 5.57 -12.89 -17.42
CA SER A 137 4.18 -12.43 -17.44
C SER A 137 3.23 -13.58 -17.77
N PHE A 138 2.14 -13.70 -17.00
CA PHE A 138 1.04 -14.61 -17.30
C PHE A 138 0.06 -14.06 -18.33
N ARG A 139 0.15 -12.76 -18.66
CA ARG A 139 -0.66 -12.13 -19.73
C ARG A 139 -0.06 -12.54 -21.07
N LYS A 140 -0.87 -13.20 -21.90
CA LYS A 140 -0.56 -13.53 -23.30
C LYS A 140 -0.92 -12.37 -24.21
#